data_AF-A0A061NZK8-F1
#
_entry.id   AF-A0A061NZK8-F1
#
_cell.length_a   1.000
_cell.length_b   1.000
_cell.length_c   1.000
_cell.angle_alpha   90.00
_cell.angle_beta   90.00
_cell.angle_gamma   90.00
#
_symmetry.space_group_name_H-M   'P 1'
#
loop_
_entity.id
_entity.type
_entity.pdbx_description
1 polymer ?
#
loop_
_entity_poly.entity_id
_entity_poly.type
_entity_poly.pdbx_seq_one_letter_code
_entity_poly.pdbx_strand_id
1 'polypeptide(L)'
;MMQHSNKVIAAGRSFKKAKAFSEEVDNKVVPQLIDVMSNDQYPDWLKEVDICVMCIEQKHPNFIKFCFQHHIHYIDISPSYESLSQVMVFDELAKKSQSSAVIGVGLSPGLSNLLASQLSNEMHQVEQIDTYLMLGIGEVHGHDGVNWLLYHIQKNYTLMENGLEKQVKPLSMVRDQHFIIVLANERHIDLTLPTNTSCNIQPT
;
A
#
# COMPACT_ATOMS: atom_id res chain seq x y z
N MET A 1 18.45 0.39 -26.12
CA MET A 1 18.37 -0.11 -24.73
C MET A 1 18.74 1.08 -23.85
N MET A 2 17.79 1.65 -23.10
CA MET A 2 18.13 2.74 -22.18
C MET A 2 19.00 2.17 -21.07
N GLN A 3 20.15 2.79 -20.84
CA GLN A 3 21.08 2.36 -19.80
C GLN A 3 20.65 3.04 -18.51
N HIS A 4 19.94 2.31 -17.66
CA HIS A 4 19.53 2.82 -16.36
C HIS A 4 20.75 2.91 -15.44
N SER A 5 20.92 4.07 -14.82
CA SER A 5 21.85 4.22 -13.73
C SER A 5 21.31 3.38 -12.57
N ASN A 6 21.99 2.29 -12.17
CA ASN A 6 21.63 1.43 -11.02
C ASN A 6 21.75 2.16 -9.66
N LYS A 7 21.39 3.44 -9.60
CA LYS A 7 21.42 4.31 -8.42
C LYS A 7 20.03 4.37 -7.83
N VAL A 8 19.94 4.15 -6.52
CA VAL A 8 18.70 4.31 -5.75
C VAL A 8 18.78 5.63 -5.00
N ILE A 9 17.68 6.38 -4.98
CA ILE A 9 17.59 7.65 -4.26
C ILE A 9 16.58 7.49 -3.11
N ALA A 10 16.99 7.84 -1.90
CA ALA A 10 16.10 7.96 -0.76
C ALA A 10 15.78 9.44 -0.54
N ALA A 11 14.53 9.84 -0.80
CA ALA A 11 14.14 11.24 -0.77
C ALA A 11 12.94 11.49 0.15
N GLY A 12 12.97 12.60 0.88
CA GLY A 12 11.82 13.04 1.68
C GLY A 12 12.05 14.40 2.31
N ARG A 13 11.10 14.86 3.14
CA ARG A 13 11.10 16.19 3.76
C ARG A 13 12.25 16.43 4.75
N SER A 14 12.93 15.37 5.16
CA SER A 14 14.06 15.44 6.10
C SER A 14 15.31 14.83 5.47
N PHE A 15 16.18 15.71 4.98
CA PHE A 15 17.50 15.29 4.48
C PHE A 15 18.29 14.52 5.56
N LYS A 16 18.17 14.92 6.84
CA LYS A 16 18.80 14.21 7.96
C LYS A 16 18.38 12.75 8.03
N LYS A 17 17.07 12.45 7.91
CA LYS A 17 16.56 11.06 7.91
C LYS A 17 17.02 10.30 6.67
N ALA A 18 16.96 10.92 5.49
CA ALA A 18 17.45 10.31 4.26
C ALA A 18 18.95 9.97 4.33
N LYS A 19 19.77 10.88 4.89
CA LYS A 19 21.20 10.67 5.10
C LYS A 19 21.47 9.55 6.10
N ALA A 20 20.74 9.50 7.23
CA ALA A 20 20.87 8.43 8.20
C ALA A 20 20.54 7.06 7.58
N PHE A 21 19.47 6.98 6.78
CA PHE A 21 19.13 5.76 6.05
C PHE A 21 20.21 5.37 5.02
N SER A 22 20.77 6.36 4.30
CA SER A 22 21.92 6.14 3.42
C SER A 22 23.10 5.51 4.18
N GLU A 23 23.45 6.04 5.34
CA GLU A 23 24.54 5.52 6.17
C GLU A 23 24.23 4.10 6.68
N GLU A 24 22.98 3.81 7.06
CA GLU A 24 22.52 2.49 7.49
C GLU A 24 22.68 1.41 6.41
N VAL A 25 22.53 1.79 5.13
CA VAL A 25 22.64 0.87 3.99
C VAL A 25 23.97 1.00 3.23
N ASP A 26 25.07 1.26 3.94
CA ASP A 26 26.44 1.38 3.40
C ASP A 26 26.58 2.43 2.27
N ASN A 27 25.79 3.50 2.32
CA ASN A 27 25.73 4.55 1.30
C ASN A 27 25.39 4.05 -0.12
N LYS A 28 24.66 2.93 -0.23
CA LYS A 28 24.17 2.39 -1.51
C LYS A 28 23.01 3.21 -2.09
N VAL A 29 22.37 4.05 -1.28
CA VAL A 29 21.31 4.98 -1.69
C VAL A 29 21.81 6.40 -1.59
N VAL A 30 21.40 7.27 -2.51
CA VAL A 30 21.73 8.69 -2.51
C VAL A 30 20.65 9.45 -1.73
N PRO A 31 20.99 10.16 -0.64
CA PRO A 31 20.00 10.92 0.10
C PRO A 31 19.63 12.21 -0.63
N GLN A 32 18.34 12.53 -0.74
CA GLN A 32 17.84 13.77 -1.33
C GLN A 32 16.76 14.44 -0.46
N LEU A 33 16.65 15.76 -0.58
CA LEU A 33 15.58 16.54 0.05
C LEU A 33 14.47 16.81 -0.97
N ILE A 34 13.24 16.46 -0.61
CA ILE A 34 12.05 16.79 -1.39
C ILE A 34 10.84 16.90 -0.48
N ASP A 35 9.96 17.85 -0.78
CA ASP A 35 8.60 17.84 -0.27
C ASP A 35 7.63 17.65 -1.44
N VAL A 36 7.11 16.43 -1.60
CA VAL A 36 6.13 16.11 -2.66
C VAL A 36 4.80 16.81 -2.45
N MET A 37 4.57 17.34 -1.24
CA MET A 37 3.38 18.09 -0.85
C MET A 37 3.52 19.60 -1.05
N SER A 38 4.66 20.06 -1.59
CA SER A 38 4.89 21.47 -1.90
C SER A 38 4.11 21.94 -3.14
N ASN A 39 4.07 23.26 -3.36
CA ASN A 39 3.31 23.94 -4.42
C ASN A 39 3.89 23.69 -5.84
N ASP A 40 3.93 22.44 -6.29
CA ASP A 40 4.29 21.99 -7.65
C ASP A 40 5.71 22.35 -8.10
N GLN A 41 6.58 22.70 -7.15
CA GLN A 41 7.99 23.00 -7.41
C GLN A 41 8.83 21.85 -6.92
N TYR A 42 9.24 21.00 -7.88
CA TYR A 42 10.05 19.84 -7.59
C TYR A 42 11.50 20.03 -8.06
N PRO A 43 12.50 19.48 -7.35
CA PRO A 43 13.90 19.62 -7.71
C PRO A 43 14.23 19.10 -9.12
N ASP A 44 15.15 19.76 -9.82
CA ASP A 44 15.54 19.40 -11.19
C ASP A 44 16.11 17.98 -11.33
N TRP A 45 16.75 17.46 -10.28
CA TRP A 45 17.32 16.11 -10.30
C TRP A 45 16.27 15.00 -10.53
N LEU A 46 14.99 15.26 -10.24
CA LEU A 46 13.92 14.29 -10.52
C LEU A 46 13.73 14.03 -12.01
N LYS A 47 14.10 14.96 -12.88
CA LYS A 47 13.98 14.80 -14.34
C LYS A 47 14.90 13.71 -14.88
N GLU A 48 15.86 13.25 -14.06
CA GLU A 48 16.77 12.15 -14.37
C GLU A 48 16.32 10.81 -13.75
N VAL A 49 15.16 10.77 -13.07
CA VAL A 49 14.63 9.56 -12.41
C VAL A 49 13.75 8.78 -13.38
N ASP A 50 14.04 7.49 -13.53
CA ASP A 50 13.23 6.59 -14.37
C ASP A 50 11.96 6.10 -13.66
N ILE A 51 12.06 5.78 -12.36
CA ILE A 51 10.98 5.15 -11.58
C ILE A 51 10.89 5.81 -10.20
N CYS A 52 9.69 6.22 -9.81
CA CYS A 52 9.36 6.67 -8.48
C CYS A 52 8.60 5.57 -7.71
N VAL A 53 9.07 5.23 -6.51
CA VAL A 53 8.33 4.43 -5.54
C VAL A 53 7.78 5.37 -4.47
N MET A 54 6.49 5.61 -4.48
CA MET A 54 5.81 6.49 -3.54
C MET A 54 5.46 5.75 -2.26
N CYS A 55 6.16 6.10 -1.18
CA CYS A 55 5.98 5.52 0.15
C CYS A 55 5.20 6.40 1.13
N ILE A 56 4.52 7.44 0.66
CA ILE A 56 3.70 8.33 1.49
C ILE A 56 2.37 8.64 0.80
N GLU A 57 1.30 8.74 1.58
CA GLU A 57 0.00 9.17 1.07
C GLU A 57 0.05 10.66 0.68
N GLN A 58 -0.38 10.96 -0.54
CA GLN A 58 -0.46 12.32 -1.05
C GLN A 58 -1.88 12.87 -0.88
N LYS A 59 -1.97 14.17 -0.58
CA LYS A 59 -3.26 14.88 -0.52
C LYS A 59 -3.70 15.41 -1.87
N HIS A 60 -2.74 15.62 -2.78
CA HIS A 60 -2.96 16.22 -4.08
C HIS A 60 -2.21 15.42 -5.15
N PRO A 61 -2.78 15.27 -6.35
CA PRO A 61 -2.19 14.43 -7.39
C PRO A 61 -1.04 15.09 -8.15
N ASN A 62 -0.59 16.27 -7.74
CA ASN A 62 0.27 17.11 -8.56
C ASN A 62 1.65 16.48 -8.80
N PHE A 63 2.18 15.74 -7.82
CA PHE A 63 3.43 15.01 -8.01
C PHE A 63 3.28 13.80 -8.94
N ILE A 64 2.13 13.11 -8.91
CA ILE A 64 1.79 12.05 -9.88
C ILE A 64 1.80 12.64 -11.31
N LYS A 65 1.15 13.79 -11.49
CA LYS A 65 1.14 14.50 -12.77
C LYS A 65 2.55 14.89 -13.22
N PHE A 66 3.37 15.42 -12.31
CA PHE A 66 4.77 15.74 -12.60
C PHE A 66 5.55 14.51 -13.06
N CYS A 67 5.40 13.37 -12.37
CA CYS A 67 6.06 12.12 -12.75
C CYS A 67 5.75 11.76 -14.21
N PHE A 68 4.48 11.71 -14.59
CA PHE A 68 4.11 11.36 -15.96
C PHE A 68 4.56 12.41 -16.99
N GLN A 69 4.47 13.71 -16.68
CA GLN A 69 4.96 14.76 -17.58
C GLN A 69 6.47 14.67 -17.85
N HIS A 70 7.22 14.03 -16.96
CA HIS A 70 8.66 13.83 -17.08
C HIS A 70 9.07 12.38 -17.40
N HIS A 71 8.13 11.57 -17.91
CA HIS A 71 8.41 10.18 -18.32
C HIS A 71 8.82 9.25 -17.16
N ILE A 72 8.46 9.60 -15.93
CA ILE A 72 8.79 8.84 -14.73
C ILE A 72 7.70 7.80 -14.49
N HIS A 73 8.08 6.53 -14.46
CA HIS A 73 7.18 5.45 -14.05
C HIS A 73 6.87 5.56 -12.55
N TYR A 74 5.70 5.11 -12.14
CA TYR A 74 5.19 5.37 -10.81
C TYR A 74 4.73 4.09 -10.12
N ILE A 75 5.19 3.85 -8.90
CA ILE A 75 4.77 2.72 -8.07
C ILE A 75 4.20 3.29 -6.78
N ASP A 76 2.98 2.91 -6.44
CA ASP A 76 2.30 3.40 -5.24
C ASP A 76 2.04 2.27 -4.25
N ILE A 77 2.59 2.40 -3.04
CA ILE A 77 2.40 1.44 -1.95
C ILE A 77 1.32 1.91 -0.95
N SER A 78 0.59 2.98 -1.25
CA SER A 78 -0.43 3.52 -0.35
C SER A 78 -1.55 2.51 -0.09
N PRO A 79 -2.04 2.41 1.16
CA PRO A 79 -3.05 1.43 1.53
C PRO A 79 -4.48 1.87 1.20
N SER A 80 -4.72 3.16 0.98
CA SER A 80 -6.08 3.71 0.85
C SER A 80 -6.54 3.83 -0.61
N TYR A 81 -7.78 3.41 -0.86
CA TYR A 81 -8.43 3.58 -2.17
C TYR A 81 -8.50 5.05 -2.60
N GLU A 82 -8.70 5.98 -1.66
CA GLU A 82 -8.72 7.41 -1.93
C GLU A 82 -7.40 7.93 -2.49
N SER A 83 -6.26 7.36 -2.08
CA SER A 83 -4.95 7.72 -2.63
C SER A 83 -4.75 7.06 -4.01
N LEU A 84 -5.05 5.77 -4.13
CA LEU A 84 -4.83 5.03 -5.37
C LEU A 84 -5.74 5.51 -6.52
N SER A 85 -6.98 5.92 -6.21
CA SER A 85 -7.91 6.48 -7.19
C SER A 85 -7.46 7.80 -7.79
N GLN A 86 -6.66 8.60 -7.08
CA GLN A 86 -6.05 9.80 -7.64
C GLN A 86 -5.07 9.47 -8.78
N VAL A 87 -4.36 8.34 -8.70
CA VAL A 87 -3.46 7.89 -9.78
C VAL A 87 -4.26 7.50 -11.02
N MET A 88 -5.39 6.80 -10.83
CA MET A 88 -6.23 6.30 -11.92
C MET A 88 -6.78 7.42 -12.82
N VAL A 89 -7.01 8.62 -12.28
CA VAL A 89 -7.46 9.80 -13.05
C VAL A 89 -6.47 10.19 -14.16
N PHE A 90 -5.19 9.82 -14.05
CA PHE A 90 -4.13 10.19 -14.99
C PHE A 90 -3.78 9.09 -16.00
N ASP A 91 -4.60 8.04 -16.15
CA ASP A 91 -4.36 6.94 -17.10
C ASP A 91 -4.03 7.45 -18.53
N GLU A 92 -4.83 8.38 -19.05
CA GLU A 92 -4.59 8.98 -20.37
C GLU A 92 -3.29 9.80 -20.44
N LEU A 93 -2.89 10.45 -19.35
CA LEU A 93 -1.61 11.17 -19.31
C LEU A 93 -0.43 10.20 -19.26
N ALA A 94 -0.53 9.12 -18.48
CA ALA A 94 0.49 8.07 -18.42
C ALA A 94 0.72 7.45 -19.80
N LYS A 95 -0.36 7.07 -20.51
CA LYS A 95 -0.28 6.55 -21.88
C LYS A 95 0.40 7.52 -22.85
N LYS A 96 -0.02 8.80 -22.87
CA LYS A 96 0.54 9.83 -23.77
C LYS A 96 2.01 10.12 -23.51
N SER A 97 2.42 10.06 -22.26
CA SER A 97 3.81 10.26 -21.84
C SER A 97 4.66 9.00 -21.92
N GLN A 98 4.13 7.87 -22.37
CA GLN A 98 4.83 6.58 -22.38
C GLN A 98 5.32 6.15 -20.97
N SER A 99 4.63 6.63 -19.93
CA SER A 99 4.86 6.23 -18.54
C SER A 99 3.89 5.12 -18.13
N SER A 100 4.08 4.55 -16.95
CA SER A 100 3.17 3.54 -16.40
C SER A 100 3.07 3.68 -14.89
N ALA A 101 1.95 3.23 -14.34
CA ALA A 101 1.72 3.19 -12.91
C ALA A 101 1.39 1.78 -12.44
N VAL A 102 1.96 1.37 -11.31
CA VAL A 102 1.55 0.17 -10.56
C VAL A 102 1.08 0.61 -9.18
N ILE A 103 -0.19 0.40 -8.88
CA ILE A 103 -0.84 0.92 -7.66
C ILE A 103 -1.25 -0.22 -6.73
N GLY A 104 -1.31 0.08 -5.43
CA GLY A 104 -1.66 -0.90 -4.41
C GLY A 104 -0.61 -2.00 -4.31
N VAL A 105 0.67 -1.63 -4.35
CA VAL A 105 1.78 -2.58 -4.23
C VAL A 105 2.08 -2.82 -2.75
N GLY A 106 1.31 -3.72 -2.15
CA GLY A 106 1.46 -4.07 -0.73
C GLY A 106 0.87 -5.44 -0.39
N LEU A 107 0.54 -5.62 0.88
CA LEU A 107 -0.15 -6.82 1.35
C LEU A 107 -1.64 -6.76 0.99
N SER A 108 -2.32 -5.69 1.39
CA SER A 108 -3.69 -5.38 1.01
C SER A 108 -3.91 -3.87 0.99
N PRO A 109 -4.13 -3.26 -0.18
CA PRO A 109 -4.17 -3.87 -1.52
C PRO A 109 -2.80 -4.42 -1.97
N GLY A 110 -2.80 -5.36 -2.94
CA GLY A 110 -1.60 -5.91 -3.57
C GLY A 110 -1.60 -7.43 -3.66
N LEU A 111 -0.86 -8.10 -2.78
CA LEU A 111 -0.85 -9.57 -2.70
C LEU A 111 -2.26 -10.14 -2.54
N SER A 112 -3.12 -9.50 -1.75
CA SER A 112 -4.53 -9.88 -1.63
C SER A 112 -5.26 -9.84 -2.98
N ASN A 113 -5.03 -8.80 -3.79
CA ASN A 113 -5.63 -8.66 -5.12
C ASN A 113 -5.09 -9.70 -6.10
N LEU A 114 -3.77 -9.98 -6.06
CA LEU A 114 -3.16 -11.02 -6.90
C LEU A 114 -3.69 -12.40 -6.56
N LEU A 115 -3.82 -12.74 -5.27
CA LEU A 115 -4.38 -13.99 -4.80
C LEU A 115 -5.86 -14.13 -5.23
N ALA A 116 -6.66 -13.09 -5.02
CA ALA A 116 -8.04 -13.04 -5.45
C ALA A 116 -8.18 -13.25 -6.96
N SER A 117 -7.34 -12.59 -7.76
CA SER A 117 -7.31 -12.73 -9.22
C SER A 117 -6.91 -14.15 -9.65
N GLN A 118 -5.88 -14.72 -9.04
CA GLN A 118 -5.44 -16.08 -9.37
C GLN A 118 -6.55 -17.10 -9.08
N LEU A 119 -7.13 -17.08 -7.87
CA LEU A 119 -8.23 -17.97 -7.50
C LEU A 119 -9.44 -17.79 -8.42
N SER A 120 -9.74 -16.55 -8.81
CA SER A 120 -10.86 -16.26 -9.73
C SER A 120 -10.64 -16.86 -11.12
N ASN A 121 -9.40 -16.87 -11.61
CA ASN A 121 -9.06 -17.46 -12.91
C ASN A 121 -9.12 -19.00 -12.90
N GLU A 122 -9.00 -19.63 -11.73
CA GLU A 122 -9.08 -21.08 -11.57
C GLU A 122 -10.53 -21.59 -11.39
N MET A 123 -11.49 -20.68 -11.17
CA MET A 123 -12.90 -21.01 -10.96
C MET A 123 -13.75 -20.68 -12.19
N HIS A 124 -14.78 -21.47 -12.45
CA HIS A 124 -15.74 -21.18 -13.54
C HIS A 124 -16.56 -19.92 -13.26
N GLN A 125 -16.90 -19.68 -12.00
CA GLN A 125 -17.65 -18.51 -11.54
C GLN A 125 -17.27 -18.22 -10.09
N VAL A 126 -17.10 -16.93 -9.78
CA VAL A 126 -16.88 -16.44 -8.42
C VAL A 126 -18.11 -15.64 -7.99
N GLU A 127 -18.75 -16.08 -6.91
CA GLU A 127 -19.91 -15.38 -6.34
C GLU A 127 -19.50 -14.36 -5.28
N GLN A 128 -18.48 -14.68 -4.48
CA GLN A 128 -18.03 -13.85 -3.36
C GLN A 128 -16.54 -14.04 -3.10
N ILE A 129 -15.86 -12.94 -2.77
CA ILE A 129 -14.48 -12.94 -2.27
C ILE A 129 -14.49 -12.21 -0.94
N ASP A 130 -14.22 -12.93 0.14
CA ASP A 130 -13.96 -12.35 1.44
C ASP A 130 -12.46 -12.34 1.70
N THR A 131 -11.90 -11.16 2.01
CA THR A 131 -10.49 -11.04 2.41
C THR A 131 -10.42 -10.71 3.89
N TYR A 132 -9.78 -11.59 4.66
CA TYR A 132 -9.55 -11.40 6.09
C TYR A 132 -8.08 -11.11 6.33
N LEU A 133 -7.79 -9.99 7.01
CA LEU A 133 -6.44 -9.63 7.43
C LEU A 133 -6.34 -9.69 8.95
N MET A 134 -5.44 -10.51 9.44
CA MET A 134 -5.03 -10.51 10.84
C MET A 134 -3.79 -9.62 10.99
N LEU A 135 -4.01 -8.40 11.46
CA LEU A 135 -2.96 -7.42 11.72
C LEU A 135 -2.59 -7.46 13.21
N GLY A 136 -1.31 -7.61 13.55
CA GLY A 136 -0.84 -7.43 14.94
C GLY A 136 -0.37 -8.68 15.68
N ILE A 137 0.52 -9.47 15.09
CA ILE A 137 1.27 -10.53 15.80
C ILE A 137 2.55 -10.01 16.51
N GLY A 138 2.55 -8.75 16.95
CA GLY A 138 3.68 -8.13 17.67
C GLY A 138 4.57 -7.18 16.85
N GLU A 139 4.07 -6.65 15.74
CA GLU A 139 4.82 -5.71 14.90
C GLU A 139 4.86 -4.30 15.50
N VAL A 140 5.95 -3.57 15.25
CA VAL A 140 6.09 -2.15 15.61
C VAL A 140 5.70 -1.30 14.40
N HIS A 141 4.65 -0.51 14.54
CA HIS A 141 4.23 0.44 13.51
C HIS A 141 4.85 1.82 13.72
N GLY A 142 5.24 2.47 12.63
CA GLY A 142 5.65 3.88 12.64
C GLY A 142 4.49 4.82 13.00
N HIS A 143 4.81 6.04 13.42
CA HIS A 143 3.83 7.05 13.84
C HIS A 143 2.72 7.29 12.80
N ASP A 144 3.09 7.38 11.52
CA ASP A 144 2.13 7.61 10.43
C ASP A 144 1.19 6.42 10.23
N GLY A 145 1.68 5.18 10.43
CA GLY A 145 0.85 3.97 10.36
C GLY A 145 -0.18 3.89 11.48
N VAL A 146 0.20 4.28 12.70
CA VAL A 146 -0.73 4.36 13.85
C VAL A 146 -1.79 5.43 13.60
N ASN A 147 -1.39 6.63 13.18
CA ASN A 147 -2.32 7.71 12.86
C ASN A 147 -3.27 7.32 11.73
N TRP A 148 -2.76 6.64 10.70
CA TRP A 148 -3.55 6.15 9.59
C TRP A 148 -4.64 5.18 10.08
N LEU A 149 -4.30 4.22 10.95
CA LEU A 149 -5.25 3.27 11.52
C LEU A 149 -6.36 3.99 12.31
N LEU A 150 -5.98 4.90 13.22
CA LEU A 150 -6.94 5.67 14.02
C LEU A 150 -7.84 6.55 13.16
N TYR A 151 -7.31 7.09 12.06
CA TYR A 151 -8.08 7.91 11.14
C TYR A 151 -9.06 7.07 10.30
N HIS A 152 -8.68 5.86 9.89
CA HIS A 152 -9.52 5.00 9.04
C HIS A 152 -10.54 4.17 9.84
N ILE A 153 -10.24 3.79 11.09
CA ILE A 153 -11.19 3.00 11.92
C ILE A 153 -12.47 3.77 12.27
N GLN A 154 -12.52 5.09 12.08
CA GLN A 154 -13.72 5.91 12.27
C GLN A 154 -14.48 6.18 10.96
N LYS A 155 -13.95 5.80 9.81
CA LYS A 155 -14.58 6.04 8.51
C LYS A 155 -15.57 4.92 8.18
N ASN A 156 -16.68 5.30 7.55
CA ASN A 156 -17.54 4.33 6.88
C ASN A 156 -16.81 3.75 5.68
N TYR A 157 -17.07 2.48 5.37
CA TYR A 157 -16.52 1.79 4.21
C TYR A 157 -17.62 1.26 3.31
N THR A 158 -17.28 1.01 2.06
CA THR A 158 -18.18 0.45 1.05
C THR A 158 -18.01 -1.05 1.01
N LEU A 159 -19.12 -1.77 1.17
CA LEU A 159 -19.20 -3.22 0.96
C LEU A 159 -19.97 -3.49 -0.32
N MET A 160 -19.46 -4.40 -1.15
CA MET A 160 -20.20 -4.93 -2.29
C MET A 160 -20.98 -6.18 -1.86
N GLU A 161 -22.32 -6.11 -1.89
CA GLU A 161 -23.21 -7.21 -1.50
C GLU A 161 -24.23 -7.41 -2.63
N ASN A 162 -24.28 -8.60 -3.25
CA ASN A 162 -25.16 -8.91 -4.39
C ASN A 162 -25.04 -7.92 -5.57
N GLY A 163 -23.81 -7.42 -5.83
CA GLY A 163 -23.54 -6.44 -6.87
C GLY A 163 -23.96 -5.01 -6.55
N LEU A 164 -24.44 -4.74 -5.32
CA LEU A 164 -24.83 -3.40 -4.86
C LEU A 164 -23.83 -2.88 -3.83
N GLU A 165 -23.48 -1.59 -3.97
CA GLU A 165 -22.70 -0.87 -2.97
C GLU A 165 -23.53 -0.55 -1.73
N LYS A 166 -22.98 -0.83 -0.56
CA LYS A 166 -23.59 -0.56 0.74
C LYS A 166 -22.58 0.12 1.65
N GLN A 167 -22.96 1.28 2.20
CA GLN A 167 -22.15 1.94 3.22
C GLN A 167 -22.32 1.25 4.57
N VAL A 168 -21.20 0.90 5.20
CA VAL A 168 -21.14 0.20 6.47
C VAL A 168 -20.35 1.02 7.47
N LYS A 169 -20.80 1.03 8.73
CA LYS A 169 -20.07 1.68 9.81
C LYS A 169 -18.89 0.80 10.27
N PRO A 170 -17.78 1.40 10.68
CA PRO A 170 -16.69 0.63 11.25
C PRO A 170 -17.17 -0.17 12.46
N LEU A 171 -16.68 -1.41 12.59
CA LEU A 171 -16.99 -2.33 13.69
C LEU A 171 -18.48 -2.68 13.86
N SER A 172 -19.38 -2.33 12.94
CA SER A 172 -20.80 -2.68 13.03
C SER A 172 -21.14 -4.08 12.51
N MET A 173 -20.18 -4.78 11.91
CA MET A 173 -20.33 -6.11 11.34
C MET A 173 -19.23 -7.02 11.88
N VAL A 174 -19.41 -7.51 13.10
CA VAL A 174 -18.46 -8.43 13.74
C VAL A 174 -18.75 -9.85 13.25
N ARG A 175 -17.70 -10.59 12.88
CA ARG A 175 -17.76 -12.00 12.50
C ARG A 175 -16.74 -12.79 13.29
N ASP A 176 -17.12 -13.98 13.74
CA ASP A 176 -16.15 -14.95 14.26
C ASP A 176 -15.28 -15.44 13.08
N GLN A 177 -13.97 -15.48 13.29
CA GLN A 177 -13.01 -15.99 12.31
C GLN A 177 -12.03 -16.93 12.99
N HIS A 178 -11.75 -18.06 12.32
CA HIS A 178 -10.78 -19.05 12.74
C HIS A 178 -9.58 -18.97 11.82
N PHE A 179 -8.44 -18.53 12.34
CA PHE A 179 -7.18 -18.48 11.62
C PHE A 179 -6.29 -19.66 12.02
N ILE A 180 -5.83 -20.43 11.04
CA ILE A 180 -4.83 -21.48 11.26
C ILE A 180 -3.48 -20.95 10.77
N ILE A 181 -2.55 -20.71 11.71
CA ILE A 181 -1.17 -20.37 11.37
C ILE A 181 -0.38 -21.67 11.25
N VAL A 182 0.15 -21.95 10.06
CA VAL A 182 1.09 -23.05 9.83
C VAL A 182 2.51 -22.54 9.98
N LEU A 183 3.23 -23.04 10.97
CA LEU A 183 4.63 -22.71 11.19
C LEU A 183 5.52 -23.57 10.28
N ALA A 184 6.75 -23.10 10.03
CA ALA A 184 7.72 -23.75 9.14
C ALA A 184 8.07 -25.20 9.52
N ASN A 185 7.72 -25.66 10.72
CA ASN A 185 7.90 -27.03 11.18
C ASN A 185 6.59 -27.83 11.27
N GLU A 186 5.59 -27.46 10.46
CA GLU A 186 4.27 -28.10 10.37
C GLU A 186 3.48 -28.09 11.69
N ARG A 187 3.86 -27.26 12.65
CA ARG A 187 3.03 -26.96 13.81
C ARG A 187 1.93 -25.99 13.43
N HIS A 188 0.76 -26.19 14.02
CA HIS A 188 -0.41 -25.35 13.79
C HIS A 188 -0.76 -24.58 15.06
N ILE A 189 -1.01 -23.28 14.91
CA ILE A 189 -1.65 -22.47 15.95
C ILE A 189 -3.06 -22.16 15.45
N ASP A 190 -4.06 -22.61 16.20
CA ASP A 190 -5.45 -22.21 16.00
C ASP A 190 -5.71 -20.92 16.77
N LEU A 191 -5.92 -19.84 16.03
CA LEU A 191 -6.37 -18.57 16.55
C LEU A 191 -7.84 -18.41 16.22
N THR A 192 -8.67 -18.82 17.18
CA THR A 192 -10.08 -18.46 17.19
C THR A 192 -10.21 -17.07 17.80
N LEU A 193 -10.76 -16.12 17.05
CA LEU A 193 -11.10 -14.78 17.55
C LEU A 193 -12.61 -14.71 17.82
N PRO A 194 -13.08 -15.12 19.01
CA PRO A 194 -14.50 -15.09 19.32
C PRO A 194 -15.00 -13.65 19.52
N THR A 195 -16.20 -13.39 19.05
CA THR A 195 -17.00 -12.18 19.27
C THR A 195 -17.31 -11.92 20.75
N ASN A 196 -17.31 -12.98 21.57
CA ASN A 196 -17.45 -12.89 23.03
C ASN A 196 -16.09 -12.96 23.71
N THR A 197 -15.86 -12.03 24.64
CA THR A 197 -14.62 -11.77 25.39
C THR A 197 -14.13 -12.99 26.20
N SER A 198 -13.52 -13.96 25.54
CA SER A 198 -12.61 -14.93 26.15
C SER A 198 -11.66 -15.48 25.08
N CYS A 199 -10.50 -14.84 24.92
CA CYS A 199 -9.39 -15.39 24.16
C CYS A 199 -8.83 -16.58 24.96
N ASN A 200 -9.28 -17.80 24.63
CA ASN A 200 -8.70 -19.02 25.17
C ASN A 200 -7.57 -19.47 24.23
N ILE A 201 -6.35 -19.06 24.54
CA ILE A 201 -5.15 -19.62 23.91
C ILE A 201 -4.91 -20.99 24.57
N GLN A 202 -5.26 -22.08 23.89
CA GLN A 202 -4.83 -23.41 24.29
C GLN A 202 -3.61 -23.84 23.47
N PRO A 203 -2.49 -24.21 24.11
CA PRO A 203 -1.39 -24.86 23.40
C PRO A 203 -1.82 -26.27 22.96
N THR A 204 -1.52 -26.62 21.72
CA THR A 204 -1.45 -28.01 21.24
C THR A 204 -0.12 -28.66 21.61
#